data_AF-A0A6B2GAX3-F1
#
_entry.id   AF-A0A6B2GAX3-F1
#
_cell.length_a   1.000
_cell.length_b   1.000
_cell.length_c   1.000
_cell.angle_alpha   90.00
_cell.angle_beta   90.00
_cell.angle_gamma   90.00
#
_symmetry.space_group_name_H-M   'P 1'
#
loop_
_entity.id
_entity.type
_entity.pdbx_description
1 polymer ?
#
loop_
_entity_poly.entity_id
_entity_poly.type
_entity_poly.pdbx_seq_one_letter_code
_entity_poly.pdbx_strand_id
1 'polypeptide(L)'
;FYSYTKRFELICQHAARSCDQYFYCGTWKNGTFLKPEKYLKPEMVIGIFMYCEGFLVDEAIKKSYRLPDLIIIVGLGSYSFPDMRKQFLSSLTDNEIKIGIFASPANDLLNDASIKFIPTIGLVDSDTNPNLVNFPVPGNDDNISSVDYFYTTLSKAIKNTSH
;
A
#
# COMPACT_ATOMS: atom_id res chain seq x y z
N PHE A 1 -0.46 -6.00 -2.83
CA PHE A 1 0.70 -5.14 -2.56
C PHE A 1 0.39 -3.69 -2.93
N TYR A 2 0.83 -2.70 -2.18
CA TYR A 2 0.55 -1.30 -2.44
C TYR A 2 1.79 -0.42 -2.27
N SER A 3 2.06 0.44 -3.26
CA SER A 3 3.09 1.49 -3.16
C SER A 3 2.53 2.82 -3.65
N TYR A 4 2.47 3.82 -2.78
CA TYR A 4 2.07 5.18 -3.18
C TYR A 4 3.23 5.99 -3.78
N THR A 5 4.47 5.55 -3.55
CA THR A 5 5.67 6.22 -4.05
C THR A 5 6.20 5.57 -5.32
N LYS A 6 6.59 6.39 -6.29
CA LYS A 6 7.27 5.94 -7.52
C LYS A 6 8.60 5.24 -7.23
N ARG A 7 9.24 5.57 -6.10
CA ARG A 7 10.53 5.00 -5.68
C ARG A 7 10.47 3.49 -5.52
N PHE A 8 9.36 2.96 -5.01
CA PHE A 8 9.20 1.53 -4.68
C PHE A 8 8.20 0.81 -5.59
N GLU A 9 7.66 1.51 -6.59
CA GLU A 9 6.68 0.95 -7.52
C GLU A 9 7.22 -0.31 -8.22
N LEU A 10 8.41 -0.25 -8.81
CA LEU A 10 8.98 -1.40 -9.52
C LEU A 10 9.18 -2.62 -8.61
N ILE A 11 9.61 -2.40 -7.37
CA ILE A 11 9.86 -3.45 -6.38
C ILE A 11 8.53 -4.07 -5.92
N CYS A 12 7.55 -3.23 -5.61
CA CYS A 12 6.18 -3.65 -5.26
C CYS A 12 5.58 -4.51 -6.37
N GLN A 13 5.69 -4.06 -7.62
CA GLN A 13 5.22 -4.80 -8.79
C GLN A 13 5.93 -6.14 -8.95
N HIS A 14 7.26 -6.17 -8.85
CA HIS A 14 8.06 -7.37 -8.98
C HIS A 14 7.72 -8.41 -7.89
N ALA A 15 7.63 -7.98 -6.63
CA ALA A 15 7.28 -8.86 -5.53
C ALA A 15 5.88 -9.44 -5.67
N ALA A 16 4.89 -8.62 -6.00
CA ALA A 16 3.51 -9.07 -6.20
C ALA A 16 3.38 -10.07 -7.35
N ARG A 17 3.97 -9.75 -8.52
CA ARG A 17 4.00 -10.66 -9.67
C ARG A 17 4.71 -11.96 -9.35
N SER A 18 5.79 -11.89 -8.56
CA SER A 18 6.52 -13.10 -8.23
C SER A 18 5.62 -14.10 -7.51
N CYS A 19 4.71 -13.69 -6.61
CA CYS A 19 3.79 -14.57 -5.87
C CYS A 19 2.35 -14.61 -6.43
N ASP A 20 2.14 -14.26 -7.70
CA ASP A 20 0.83 -14.26 -8.36
C ASP A 20 -0.23 -13.46 -7.60
N GLN A 21 0.18 -12.33 -7.00
CA GLN A 21 -0.70 -11.43 -6.28
C GLN A 21 -0.86 -10.11 -7.01
N TYR A 22 -1.98 -9.43 -6.71
CA TYR A 22 -2.26 -8.11 -7.25
C TYR A 22 -1.41 -7.03 -6.58
N PHE A 23 -1.08 -5.99 -7.35
CA PHE A 23 -0.48 -4.77 -6.84
C PHE A 23 -1.27 -3.54 -7.27
N TYR A 24 -1.16 -2.48 -6.49
CA TYR A 24 -1.61 -1.14 -6.85
C TYR A 24 -0.47 -0.17 -6.60
N CYS A 25 -0.13 0.64 -7.61
CA CYS A 25 0.92 1.65 -7.50
C CYS A 25 0.36 3.03 -7.85
N GLY A 26 0.82 4.05 -7.12
CA GLY A 26 0.38 5.43 -7.28
C GLY A 26 -0.58 5.90 -6.20
N THR A 27 -1.13 7.10 -6.37
CA THR A 27 -1.97 7.77 -5.38
C THR A 27 -3.32 7.07 -5.23
N TRP A 28 -3.65 6.68 -4.00
CA TRP A 28 -4.98 6.16 -3.68
C TRP A 28 -6.04 7.25 -3.75
N LYS A 29 -7.22 6.91 -4.26
CA LYS A 29 -8.38 7.80 -4.25
C LYS A 29 -9.34 7.38 -3.14
N ASN A 30 -9.66 8.30 -2.23
CA ASN A 30 -10.64 8.05 -1.18
C ASN A 30 -11.96 7.47 -1.72
N GLY A 31 -12.44 6.40 -1.09
CA GLY A 31 -13.65 5.68 -1.48
C GLY A 31 -13.45 4.66 -2.59
N THR A 32 -12.21 4.31 -2.95
CA THR A 32 -11.90 3.30 -3.96
C THR A 32 -12.46 1.94 -3.57
N PHE A 33 -12.34 1.49 -2.32
CA PHE A 33 -12.97 0.23 -1.90
C PHE A 33 -14.48 0.36 -1.63
N LEU A 34 -14.97 1.58 -1.40
CA LEU A 34 -16.40 1.82 -1.18
C LEU A 34 -17.19 1.83 -2.48
N LYS A 35 -16.58 2.30 -3.57
CA LYS A 35 -17.15 2.40 -4.92
C LYS A 35 -16.15 1.88 -5.96
N PRO A 36 -15.76 0.59 -5.89
CA PRO A 36 -14.74 0.02 -6.77
C PRO A 36 -15.10 0.17 -8.25
N GLU A 37 -16.37 0.03 -8.62
CA GLU A 37 -16.87 0.22 -9.98
C GLU A 37 -16.62 1.61 -10.57
N LYS A 38 -16.41 2.62 -9.72
CA LYS A 38 -16.14 4.00 -10.14
C LYS A 38 -14.65 4.29 -10.27
N TYR A 39 -13.81 3.64 -9.46
CA TYR A 39 -12.43 4.05 -9.25
C TYR A 39 -11.40 2.98 -9.61
N LEU A 40 -11.75 1.71 -9.50
CA LEU A 40 -10.95 0.61 -9.99
C LEU A 40 -11.32 0.36 -11.44
N LYS A 41 -10.34 0.46 -12.32
CA LYS A 41 -10.46 -0.09 -13.67
C LYS A 41 -9.97 -1.54 -13.65
N PRO A 42 -10.52 -2.44 -14.48
CA PRO A 42 -10.06 -3.83 -14.55
C PRO A 42 -8.53 -3.96 -14.70
N GLU A 43 -7.89 -3.04 -15.41
CA GLU A 43 -6.44 -3.02 -15.63
C GLU A 43 -5.63 -2.60 -14.37
N MET A 44 -6.28 -1.93 -13.42
CA MET A 44 -5.69 -1.53 -12.12
C MET A 44 -5.84 -2.61 -11.05
N VAL A 45 -6.76 -3.57 -11.28
CA VAL A 45 -7.00 -4.71 -10.40
C VAL A 45 -6.12 -5.89 -10.79
N ILE A 46 -5.67 -5.98 -12.04
CA ILE A 46 -5.00 -7.17 -12.60
C ILE A 46 -3.49 -6.90 -12.78
N GLY A 47 -2.73 -7.13 -11.72
CA GLY A 47 -1.27 -7.18 -11.76
C GLY A 47 -0.67 -8.45 -12.38
N ILE A 48 -1.43 -9.28 -13.11
CA ILE A 48 -0.93 -10.56 -13.67
C ILE A 48 -0.89 -10.61 -15.21
N PHE A 49 -1.57 -9.73 -15.96
CA PHE A 49 -1.66 -9.91 -17.42
C PHE A 49 -1.47 -8.61 -18.22
N MET A 50 -0.24 -8.06 -18.27
CA MET A 50 0.00 -6.99 -19.26
C MET A 50 1.29 -7.07 -20.08
N TYR A 51 2.17 -8.05 -19.89
CA TYR A 51 3.34 -8.21 -20.78
C TYR A 51 3.76 -9.66 -21.09
N CYS A 52 2.86 -10.63 -20.95
CA CYS A 52 3.04 -11.92 -21.63
C CYS A 52 2.13 -11.92 -22.86
N GLU A 53 2.75 -12.16 -24.01
CA GLU A 53 2.24 -12.15 -25.38
C GLU A 53 0.72 -12.37 -25.55
N GLY A 54 0.05 -11.41 -26.19
CA GLY A 54 -1.14 -11.63 -27.01
C GLY A 54 -2.39 -12.25 -26.37
N PHE A 55 -3.47 -11.44 -26.32
CA PHE A 55 -4.88 -11.84 -26.39
C PHE A 55 -5.61 -12.43 -25.16
N LEU A 56 -6.91 -12.05 -25.09
CA LEU A 56 -8.03 -12.57 -24.28
C LEU A 56 -8.20 -12.03 -22.84
N VAL A 57 -8.65 -10.78 -22.73
CA VAL A 57 -9.41 -10.32 -21.56
C VAL A 57 -10.80 -10.94 -21.65
N ASP A 58 -11.06 -11.99 -20.89
CA ASP A 58 -12.40 -12.56 -20.73
C ASP A 58 -13.37 -11.47 -20.25
N GLU A 59 -14.46 -11.23 -20.98
CA GLU A 59 -15.51 -10.26 -20.66
C GLU A 59 -16.13 -10.54 -19.27
N ALA A 60 -16.03 -11.76 -18.76
CA ALA A 60 -16.46 -12.13 -17.41
C ALA A 60 -15.58 -11.50 -16.30
N ILE A 61 -14.27 -11.36 -16.54
CA ILE A 61 -13.33 -10.76 -15.58
C ILE A 61 -13.58 -9.24 -15.43
N LYS A 62 -14.11 -8.58 -16.46
CA LYS A 62 -14.43 -7.14 -16.44
C LYS A 62 -15.56 -6.76 -15.46
N LYS A 63 -16.35 -7.71 -14.95
CA LYS A 63 -17.59 -7.42 -14.21
C LYS A 63 -17.56 -7.69 -12.71
N SER A 64 -16.54 -8.34 -12.16
CA SER A 64 -16.46 -8.60 -10.72
C SER A 64 -15.16 -8.09 -10.11
N TYR A 65 -15.20 -6.88 -9.56
CA TYR A 65 -14.14 -6.39 -8.69
C TYR A 65 -14.10 -7.25 -7.42
N ARG A 66 -12.95 -7.81 -7.09
CA ARG A 66 -12.73 -8.45 -5.78
C ARG A 66 -11.91 -7.50 -4.92
N LEU A 67 -12.41 -7.25 -3.71
CA LEU A 67 -11.61 -6.58 -2.70
C LEU A 67 -10.49 -7.54 -2.24
N PRO A 68 -9.32 -7.01 -1.88
CA PRO A 68 -8.25 -7.85 -1.35
C PRO A 68 -8.62 -8.36 0.05
N ASP A 69 -8.20 -9.57 0.37
CA ASP A 69 -8.32 -10.13 1.72
C ASP A 69 -7.24 -9.58 2.68
N LEU A 70 -6.18 -8.99 2.13
CA LEU A 70 -5.04 -8.43 2.85
C LEU A 70 -4.32 -7.38 2.01
N ILE A 71 -3.85 -6.31 2.66
CA ILE A 71 -3.03 -5.28 2.01
C ILE A 71 -1.65 -5.23 2.64
N ILE A 72 -0.62 -5.21 1.81
CA ILE A 72 0.79 -5.03 2.20
C ILE A 72 1.23 -3.65 1.73
N ILE A 73 1.75 -2.81 2.64
CA ILE A 73 2.06 -1.40 2.42
C ILE A 73 3.48 -1.09 2.92
N VAL A 74 4.18 -0.20 2.24
CA VAL A 74 5.47 0.37 2.66
C VAL A 74 5.40 1.89 2.65
N GLY A 75 6.19 2.53 3.51
CA GLY A 75 6.31 3.99 3.55
C GLY A 75 5.22 4.64 4.40
N LEU A 76 4.88 4.08 5.55
CA LEU A 76 3.76 4.65 6.32
C LEU A 76 4.11 5.98 7.00
N GLY A 77 5.39 6.37 6.98
CA GLY A 77 5.92 7.60 7.58
C GLY A 77 5.27 8.88 7.07
N SER A 78 5.12 9.82 8.01
CA SER A 78 4.79 11.22 7.72
C SER A 78 6.05 11.90 7.20
N TYR A 79 6.11 12.22 5.90
CA TYR A 79 7.16 13.00 5.20
C TYR A 79 8.43 13.36 6.01
N SER A 80 9.56 12.79 5.58
CA SER A 80 10.90 12.90 6.15
C SER A 80 11.36 14.33 6.46
N PHE A 81 11.07 14.85 7.67
CA PHE A 81 11.75 16.05 8.21
C PHE A 81 12.03 15.92 9.73
N PRO A 82 12.94 15.03 10.18
CA PRO A 82 13.17 14.76 11.60
C PRO A 82 13.58 15.99 12.43
N ASP A 83 14.43 16.87 11.89
CA ASP A 83 15.00 18.02 12.63
C ASP A 83 14.08 19.24 12.67
N MET A 84 13.29 19.49 11.63
CA MET A 84 12.25 20.54 11.65
C MET A 84 11.03 20.12 12.49
N ARG A 85 10.77 18.81 12.62
CA ARG A 85 9.56 18.25 13.22
C ARG A 85 9.43 18.56 14.72
N LYS A 86 10.48 18.50 15.55
CA LYS A 86 10.30 18.75 17.00
C LYS A 86 9.92 20.19 17.34
N GLN A 87 10.61 21.17 16.76
CA GLN A 87 10.30 22.59 17.00
C GLN A 87 9.00 23.01 16.32
N PHE A 88 8.76 22.58 15.07
CA PHE A 88 7.54 22.90 14.36
C PHE A 88 6.30 22.25 14.98
N LEU A 89 6.36 20.97 15.37
CA LEU A 89 5.24 20.28 16.04
C LEU A 89 4.89 20.93 17.38
N SER A 90 5.87 21.42 18.13
CA SER A 90 5.60 22.13 19.39
C SER A 90 4.90 23.48 19.20
N SER A 91 4.86 24.00 17.98
CA SER A 91 4.21 25.26 17.63
C SER A 91 2.78 25.10 17.07
N LEU A 92 2.37 23.87 16.76
CA LEU A 92 1.05 23.59 16.17
C LEU A 92 -0.01 23.37 17.25
N THR A 93 -1.23 23.79 16.95
CA THR A 93 -2.41 23.49 17.76
C THR A 93 -2.89 22.04 17.54
N ASP A 94 -3.60 21.48 18.52
CA ASP A 94 -4.20 20.13 18.42
C ASP A 94 -5.10 19.97 17.18
N ASN A 95 -5.72 21.05 16.72
CA ASN A 95 -6.55 21.04 15.52
C ASN A 95 -5.70 20.97 14.25
N GLU A 96 -4.57 21.66 14.14
CA GLU A 96 -3.69 21.60 12.96
C GLU A 96 -3.03 20.23 12.81
N ILE A 97 -2.71 19.59 13.94
CA ILE A 97 -2.26 18.19 13.98
C ILE A 97 -3.38 17.26 13.47
N LYS A 98 -4.64 17.51 13.87
CA LYS A 98 -5.81 16.74 13.42
C LYS A 98 -6.22 17.00 11.96
N ILE A 99 -5.96 18.18 11.39
CA ILE A 99 -6.35 18.56 10.02
C ILE A 99 -5.50 17.83 8.96
N GLY A 100 -4.52 17.02 9.35
CA GLY A 100 -3.88 16.08 8.44
C GLY A 100 -2.62 16.60 7.74
N ILE A 101 -2.01 17.66 8.27
CA ILE A 101 -0.71 18.19 7.80
C ILE A 101 0.38 17.08 7.81
N PHE A 102 0.20 16.03 8.62
CA PHE A 102 1.11 14.87 8.71
C PHE A 102 0.42 13.53 8.42
N ALA A 103 -0.76 13.54 7.80
CA ALA A 103 -1.44 12.28 7.46
C ALA A 103 -0.56 11.44 6.53
N SER A 104 -0.46 10.15 6.81
CA SER A 104 0.25 9.21 5.93
C SER A 104 -0.26 9.36 4.49
N PRO A 105 0.60 9.33 3.47
CA PRO A 105 0.14 9.27 2.08
C PRO A 105 -0.80 8.10 1.78
N ALA A 106 -0.81 7.08 2.63
CA ALA A 106 -1.71 5.93 2.56
C ALA A 106 -3.01 6.10 3.37
N ASN A 107 -3.26 7.25 4.02
CA ASN A 107 -4.39 7.43 4.95
C ASN A 107 -5.75 7.12 4.33
N ASP A 108 -6.01 7.56 3.10
CA ASP A 108 -7.27 7.24 2.42
C ASP A 108 -7.44 5.74 2.16
N LEU A 109 -6.35 5.04 1.84
CA LEU A 109 -6.36 3.58 1.66
C LEU A 109 -6.61 2.88 2.99
N LEU A 110 -5.93 3.31 4.06
CA LEU A 110 -6.08 2.73 5.39
C LEU A 110 -7.50 2.91 5.93
N ASN A 111 -8.11 4.07 5.68
CA ASN A 111 -9.50 4.34 6.03
C ASN A 111 -10.46 3.44 5.24
N ASP A 112 -10.30 3.36 3.92
CA ASP A 112 -11.10 2.47 3.08
C ASP A 112 -10.98 1.00 3.52
N ALA A 113 -9.75 0.55 3.82
CA ALA A 113 -9.47 -0.79 4.32
C ALA A 113 -10.14 -1.05 5.66
N SER A 114 -10.06 -0.09 6.60
CA SER A 114 -10.71 -0.18 7.91
C SER A 114 -12.24 -0.29 7.78
N ILE A 115 -12.86 0.52 6.91
CA ILE A 115 -14.32 0.48 6.69
C ILE A 115 -14.75 -0.88 6.11
N LYS A 116 -13.91 -1.49 5.27
CA LYS A 116 -14.15 -2.80 4.66
C LYS A 116 -13.62 -3.98 5.47
N PHE A 117 -13.09 -3.75 6.67
CA PHE A 117 -12.49 -4.76 7.53
C PHE A 117 -11.36 -5.56 6.85
N ILE A 118 -10.61 -4.91 5.96
CA ILE A 118 -9.48 -5.52 5.25
C ILE A 118 -8.22 -5.34 6.11
N PRO A 119 -7.58 -6.42 6.58
CA PRO A 119 -6.35 -6.32 7.35
C PRO A 119 -5.18 -5.76 6.55
N THR A 120 -4.28 -5.07 7.25
CA THR A 120 -3.12 -4.38 6.68
C THR A 120 -1.82 -4.80 7.37
N ILE A 121 -0.78 -5.06 6.57
CA ILE A 121 0.61 -5.25 7.01
C ILE A 121 1.41 -4.04 6.52
N GLY A 122 2.20 -3.43 7.40
CA GLY A 122 2.99 -2.24 7.06
C GLY A 122 4.44 -2.35 7.48
N LEU A 123 5.37 -1.91 6.63
CA LEU A 123 6.74 -1.62 7.07
C LEU A 123 6.75 -0.26 7.80
N VAL A 124 7.22 -0.25 9.04
CA VAL A 124 7.14 0.88 9.97
C VAL A 124 8.55 1.25 10.44
N ASP A 125 8.99 2.48 10.16
CA ASP A 125 10.22 3.06 10.71
C ASP A 125 9.94 3.87 11.99
N SER A 126 10.98 4.34 12.66
CA SER A 126 10.99 5.06 13.93
C SER A 126 10.12 6.32 13.99
N ASP A 127 9.77 6.91 12.85
CA ASP A 127 8.98 8.13 12.75
C ASP A 127 7.51 7.90 12.33
N THR A 128 7.14 6.63 12.19
CA THR A 128 5.82 6.14 11.77
C THR A 128 5.00 5.67 12.96
N ASN A 129 3.71 6.00 13.00
CA ASN A 129 2.81 5.45 14.01
C ASN A 129 2.46 3.98 13.69
N PRO A 130 2.88 2.98 14.51
CA PRO A 130 2.62 1.57 14.23
C PRO A 130 1.14 1.19 14.25
N ASN A 131 0.29 2.00 14.90
CA ASN A 131 -1.16 1.76 14.99
C ASN A 131 -1.91 2.10 13.69
N LEU A 132 -1.23 2.59 12.66
CA LEU A 132 -1.82 2.85 11.34
C LEU A 132 -2.18 1.57 10.58
N VAL A 133 -1.56 0.44 10.94
CA VAL A 133 -1.80 -0.87 10.33
C VAL A 133 -2.12 -1.93 11.38
N ASN A 134 -2.73 -3.03 10.95
CA ASN A 134 -3.09 -4.12 11.85
C ASN A 134 -1.87 -4.94 12.29
N PHE A 135 -0.91 -5.12 11.37
CA PHE A 135 0.29 -5.93 11.58
C PHE A 135 1.54 -5.11 11.21
N PRO A 136 2.03 -4.25 12.12
CA PRO A 136 3.24 -3.48 11.89
C PRO A 136 4.47 -4.39 11.89
N VAL A 137 5.35 -4.18 10.91
CA VAL A 137 6.67 -4.82 10.80
C VAL A 137 7.74 -3.74 10.95
N PRO A 138 8.56 -3.76 12.01
CA PRO A 138 9.59 -2.75 12.19
C PRO A 138 10.69 -2.90 11.13
N GLY A 139 11.07 -1.79 10.50
CA GLY A 139 12.18 -1.76 9.55
C GLY A 139 12.30 -0.42 8.83
N ASN A 140 13.43 -0.22 8.16
CA ASN A 140 13.72 1.03 7.46
C ASN A 140 12.90 1.11 6.16
N ASP A 141 11.99 2.07 6.05
CA ASP A 141 11.13 2.27 4.88
C ASP A 141 11.69 3.27 3.85
N ASP A 142 12.82 3.93 4.16
CA ASP A 142 13.56 4.80 3.26
C ASP A 142 14.48 4.03 2.31
N ASN A 143 15.14 2.96 2.77
CA ASN A 143 16.16 2.26 1.99
C ASN A 143 15.54 1.24 1.02
N ILE A 144 15.89 1.36 -0.27
CA ILE A 144 15.48 0.44 -1.34
C ILE A 144 15.76 -1.02 -0.97
N SER A 145 16.94 -1.32 -0.41
CA SER A 145 17.31 -2.70 -0.07
C SER A 145 16.45 -3.28 1.05
N SER A 146 16.06 -2.44 2.02
CA SER A 146 15.20 -2.84 3.14
C SER A 146 13.76 -3.10 2.66
N VAL A 147 13.25 -2.22 1.82
CA VAL A 147 11.93 -2.35 1.19
C VAL A 147 11.84 -3.59 0.29
N ASP A 148 12.87 -3.84 -0.53
CA ASP A 148 12.95 -5.04 -1.36
C ASP A 148 13.00 -6.31 -0.52
N TYR A 149 13.81 -6.33 0.54
CA TYR A 149 13.85 -7.45 1.47
C TYR A 149 12.49 -7.72 2.12
N PHE A 150 11.80 -6.68 2.57
CA PHE A 150 10.45 -6.79 3.15
C PHE A 150 9.44 -7.40 2.16
N TYR A 151 9.33 -6.82 0.96
CA TYR A 151 8.39 -7.29 -0.04
C TYR A 151 8.70 -8.70 -0.55
N THR A 152 9.97 -9.01 -0.81
CA THR A 152 10.38 -10.35 -1.28
C THR A 152 10.19 -11.41 -0.20
N THR A 153 10.38 -11.08 1.07
CA THR A 153 10.12 -11.99 2.19
C THR A 153 8.63 -12.33 2.29
N LEU A 154 7.75 -11.33 2.19
CA LEU A 154 6.30 -11.57 2.18
C LEU A 154 5.84 -12.36 0.94
N SER A 155 6.41 -12.05 -0.24
CA SER A 155 6.15 -12.83 -1.44
C SER A 155 6.50 -14.32 -1.26
N LYS A 156 7.69 -14.62 -0.70
CA LYS A 156 8.10 -16.00 -0.41
C LYS A 156 7.15 -16.68 0.58
N ALA A 157 6.74 -15.98 1.64
CA ALA A 157 5.79 -16.52 2.62
C ALA A 157 4.44 -16.87 1.98
N ILE A 158 3.93 -16.00 1.11
CA ILE A 158 2.68 -16.24 0.36
C ILE A 158 2.82 -17.48 -0.52
N LYS A 159 3.90 -17.58 -1.32
CA LYS A 159 4.14 -18.75 -2.20
C LYS A 159 4.19 -20.07 -1.44
N ASN A 160 4.87 -20.08 -0.30
CA ASN A 160 5.05 -21.30 0.48
C ASN A 160 3.74 -21.80 1.11
N THR A 161 2.72 -20.95 1.22
CA THR A 161 1.40 -21.31 1.75
C THR A 161 0.47 -21.89 0.67
N SER A 162 0.80 -21.69 -0.60
CA SER A 162 0.02 -22.17 -1.76
C SER A 162 0.31 -23.63 -2.15
N HIS A 163 1.14 -24.33 -1.39
CA HIS A 163 1.49 -25.76 -1.53
C HIS A 163 0.86 -26.58 -0.41
#